data_AF-A0A7S0AZH1-F1
#
_entry.id   AF-A0A7S0AZH1-F1
#
_cell.length_a   1.000
_cell.length_b   1.000
_cell.length_c   1.000
_cell.angle_alpha   90.00
_cell.angle_beta   90.00
_cell.angle_gamma   90.00
#
_symmetry.space_group_name_H-M   'P 1'
#
loop_
_entity.id
_entity.type
_entity.pdbx_description
1 polymer ?
#
loop_
_entity_poly.entity_id
_entity_poly.type
_entity_poly.pdbx_seq_one_letter_code
_entity_poly.pdbx_strand_id
1 'polypeptide(L)'
;NTKGDGAARMGKIRGQVAVCYAATTCSHSWEACLKAAISTGLQLGTSLSDFVGNHEETGCYAYASGTFEGMAFYGLLDDGGQVRRESQLTSVKPPQYRLQSTYKCEGCIDDDSTADSFGDTCSDYWSYPGWCGKYDDNDFTSSVQCCICGSGSGGKMPAPTPAPTPPVTRAYYVASGQERCMLPIESSTECEAAAQALSLDWSGLRAWGNRYTGCLKDANGSAVYFNTKGDGAARMGKIRGQVAVCYAATTCSHSWEACLKAAISTGLQLGTSLSDFVGNHEETGCYAYASGTFEGMAFYGLLDDGGQVRRESQLTSVKPPQYRLQSTYKCEGCIDDDSTADSFGDTCSDYWSYPGWCGKYDDNDFTSSVQCCICGSGSGGKMPAPTPAPTPPVTRAYYVASGQERCMLPIESSTECEAAAQALSLDWSGLRAWGNRYTGCLKDANGSAVYFNTKGDGA
;
A
#
# COMPACT_ATOMS: atom_id res chain seq x y z
N ASN A 1 -8.70 -62.16 -20.30
CA ASN A 1 -9.35 -62.73 -19.10
C ASN A 1 -9.09 -61.77 -17.94
N THR A 2 -10.13 -60.99 -17.55
CA THR A 2 -10.34 -60.19 -16.31
C THR A 2 -9.24 -59.23 -15.82
N LYS A 3 -9.46 -57.97 -15.40
CA LYS A 3 -10.61 -57.09 -15.14
C LYS A 3 -10.02 -55.72 -14.72
N GLY A 4 -10.71 -54.61 -15.02
CA GLY A 4 -10.88 -53.49 -14.09
C GLY A 4 -9.91 -52.29 -14.20
N ASP A 5 -10.38 -51.25 -14.88
CA ASP A 5 -10.28 -49.82 -14.50
C ASP A 5 -9.00 -49.36 -13.80
N GLY A 6 -7.98 -49.05 -14.59
CA GLY A 6 -6.92 -48.13 -14.21
C GLY A 6 -7.41 -46.69 -14.23
N ALA A 7 -8.45 -46.36 -13.44
CA ALA A 7 -8.65 -44.99 -13.02
C ALA A 7 -7.35 -44.59 -12.31
N ALA A 8 -6.60 -43.64 -12.87
CA ALA A 8 -5.51 -42.98 -12.18
C ALA A 8 -6.06 -42.64 -10.79
N ARG A 9 -5.48 -43.25 -9.74
CA ARG A 9 -5.88 -42.96 -8.37
C ARG A 9 -5.60 -41.48 -8.16
N MET A 10 -6.62 -40.64 -8.31
CA MET A 10 -6.58 -39.26 -7.84
C MET A 10 -6.07 -39.32 -6.41
N GLY A 11 -4.93 -38.69 -6.13
CA GLY A 11 -4.33 -38.67 -4.80
C GLY A 11 -5.40 -38.25 -3.79
N LYS A 12 -5.72 -39.13 -2.84
CA LYS A 12 -6.58 -38.74 -1.71
C LYS A 12 -5.73 -37.89 -0.76
N ILE A 13 -6.27 -36.79 -0.25
CA ILE A 13 -5.69 -36.02 0.86
C ILE A 13 -5.81 -36.85 2.15
N ARG A 14 -5.02 -37.93 2.27
CA ARG A 14 -5.15 -38.92 3.36
C ARG A 14 -5.09 -38.27 4.75
N GLY A 15 -6.25 -38.11 5.38
CA GLY A 15 -6.38 -37.56 6.73
C GLY A 15 -5.96 -36.09 6.85
N GLN A 16 -5.96 -35.34 5.74
CA GLN A 16 -5.65 -33.91 5.73
C GLN A 16 -6.65 -33.14 4.84
N VAL A 17 -6.74 -31.83 5.04
CA VAL A 17 -7.59 -30.89 4.29
C VAL A 17 -6.73 -29.70 3.82
N ALA A 18 -7.10 -29.07 2.71
CA ALA A 18 -6.32 -27.97 2.16
C ALA A 18 -6.57 -26.66 2.94
N VAL A 19 -5.53 -25.81 3.06
CA VAL A 19 -5.65 -24.43 3.53
C VAL A 19 -5.50 -23.50 2.34
N CYS A 20 -6.46 -22.61 2.15
CA CYS A 20 -6.64 -21.83 0.92
C CYS A 20 -6.74 -20.33 1.21
N TYR A 21 -6.51 -19.49 0.20
CA TYR A 21 -6.89 -18.07 0.28
C TYR A 21 -8.42 -17.92 0.27
N ALA A 22 -8.97 -17.11 1.17
CA ALA A 22 -10.35 -16.67 1.11
C ALA A 22 -10.50 -15.57 0.04
N ALA A 23 -11.56 -15.65 -0.75
CA ALA A 23 -11.89 -14.61 -1.71
C ALA A 23 -12.14 -13.30 -0.95
N THR A 24 -11.37 -12.26 -1.28
CA THR A 24 -11.70 -10.89 -0.85
C THR A 24 -13.11 -10.55 -1.34
N THR A 25 -13.94 -9.99 -0.46
CA THR A 25 -15.30 -9.53 -0.75
C THR A 25 -15.35 -8.79 -2.08
N CYS A 26 -16.22 -9.23 -3.00
CA CYS A 26 -16.39 -8.60 -4.30
C CYS A 26 -16.74 -7.11 -4.12
N SER A 27 -16.00 -6.22 -4.77
CA SER A 27 -16.25 -4.78 -4.71
C SER A 27 -15.92 -4.13 -6.04
N HIS A 28 -16.79 -3.23 -6.48
CA HIS A 28 -16.57 -2.44 -7.69
C HIS A 28 -15.62 -1.27 -7.49
N SER A 29 -15.15 -1.02 -6.27
CA SER A 29 -14.34 0.16 -5.95
C SER A 29 -12.98 0.18 -6.65
N TRP A 30 -12.43 1.38 -6.86
CA TRP A 30 -11.09 1.54 -7.42
C TRP A 30 -10.02 0.91 -6.50
N GLU A 31 -10.24 0.89 -5.19
CA GLU A 31 -9.35 0.22 -4.22
C GLU A 31 -9.34 -1.30 -4.41
N ALA A 32 -10.50 -1.90 -4.67
CA ALA A 32 -10.60 -3.32 -4.97
C ALA A 32 -9.92 -3.64 -6.30
N CYS A 33 -10.05 -2.75 -7.29
CA CYS A 33 -9.32 -2.85 -8.54
C CYS A 33 -7.81 -2.78 -8.36
N LEU A 34 -7.32 -1.80 -7.59
CA LEU A 34 -5.91 -1.64 -7.28
C LEU A 34 -5.35 -2.92 -6.64
N LYS A 35 -6.06 -3.46 -5.66
CA LYS A 35 -5.69 -4.71 -4.99
C LYS A 35 -5.64 -5.88 -5.97
N ALA A 36 -6.67 -6.05 -6.80
CA ALA A 36 -6.74 -7.12 -7.79
C ALA A 36 -5.64 -7.01 -8.86
N ALA A 37 -5.32 -5.79 -9.30
CA ALA A 37 -4.29 -5.53 -10.29
C ALA A 37 -2.90 -5.87 -9.74
N ILE A 38 -2.58 -5.39 -8.53
CA ILE A 38 -1.31 -5.69 -7.85
C ILE A 38 -1.20 -7.19 -7.56
N SER A 39 -2.28 -7.84 -7.08
CA SER A 39 -2.25 -9.28 -6.76
C SER A 39 -2.03 -10.15 -8.00
N THR A 40 -2.41 -9.66 -9.17
CA THR A 40 -2.24 -10.34 -10.46
C THR A 40 -0.92 -9.95 -11.15
N GLY A 41 -0.14 -9.04 -10.56
CA GLY A 41 1.14 -8.58 -11.12
C GLY A 41 0.99 -7.65 -12.33
N LEU A 42 -0.15 -6.97 -12.47
CA LEU A 42 -0.43 -6.05 -13.56
C LEU A 42 0.18 -4.65 -13.30
N GLN A 43 0.62 -3.98 -14.36
CA GLN A 43 1.06 -2.59 -14.31
C GLN A 43 -0.15 -1.65 -14.19
N LEU A 44 -0.03 -0.58 -13.41
CA LEU A 44 -1.12 0.35 -13.15
C LEU A 44 -1.04 1.53 -14.12
N GLY A 45 -1.98 1.61 -15.06
CA GLY A 45 -1.99 2.65 -16.07
C GLY A 45 -0.75 2.63 -17.00
N THR A 46 -0.50 3.75 -17.65
CA THR A 46 0.65 4.04 -18.52
C THR A 46 1.19 5.44 -18.22
N SER A 47 2.25 5.85 -18.92
CA SER A 47 2.72 7.25 -18.87
C SER A 47 1.71 8.25 -19.43
N LEU A 48 0.80 7.83 -20.32
CA LEU A 48 -0.17 8.68 -21.02
C LEU A 48 -1.60 8.56 -20.47
N SER A 49 -1.90 7.50 -19.72
CA SER A 49 -3.24 7.23 -19.20
C SER A 49 -3.09 6.70 -17.79
N ASP A 50 -3.65 7.43 -16.83
CA ASP A 50 -3.57 7.09 -15.41
C ASP A 50 -4.31 5.78 -15.10
N PHE A 51 -4.00 5.18 -13.95
CA PHE A 51 -4.69 3.98 -13.48
C PHE A 51 -6.17 4.25 -13.17
N VAL A 52 -6.48 5.39 -12.55
CA VAL A 52 -7.85 5.86 -12.31
C VAL A 52 -8.08 7.07 -13.21
N GLY A 53 -9.18 7.08 -13.96
CA GLY A 53 -9.56 8.24 -14.76
C GLY A 53 -10.86 8.07 -15.52
N ASN A 54 -11.20 9.08 -16.33
CA ASN A 54 -12.35 9.04 -17.24
C ASN A 54 -11.99 8.22 -18.49
N HIS A 55 -12.10 6.89 -18.36
CA HIS A 55 -11.89 5.96 -19.48
C HIS A 55 -13.22 5.62 -20.16
N GLU A 56 -13.16 5.07 -21.38
CA GLU A 56 -14.35 4.56 -22.07
C GLU A 56 -15.03 3.43 -21.26
N GLU A 57 -14.24 2.63 -20.56
CA GLU A 57 -14.74 1.52 -19.74
C GLU A 57 -14.80 1.86 -18.25
N THR A 58 -16.00 1.90 -17.67
CA THR A 58 -16.20 2.15 -16.23
C THR A 58 -15.83 0.91 -15.41
N GLY A 59 -15.27 1.10 -14.21
CA GLY A 59 -14.87 0.02 -13.29
C GLY A 59 -13.53 -0.61 -13.64
N CYS A 60 -13.19 -1.73 -12.98
CA CYS A 60 -11.87 -2.35 -13.13
C CYS A 60 -11.73 -3.22 -14.38
N TYR A 61 -10.64 -3.06 -15.15
CA TYR A 61 -10.33 -3.90 -16.31
C TYR A 61 -8.83 -3.94 -16.61
N ALA A 62 -8.42 -4.92 -17.42
CA ALA A 62 -7.04 -5.09 -17.87
C ALA A 62 -6.99 -5.62 -19.30
N TYR A 63 -5.80 -5.55 -19.92
CA TYR A 63 -5.57 -6.00 -21.29
C TYR A 63 -4.81 -7.32 -21.32
N ALA A 64 -5.39 -8.33 -21.97
CA ALA A 64 -4.78 -9.65 -22.13
C ALA A 64 -3.73 -9.71 -23.25
N SER A 65 -3.75 -8.75 -24.18
CA SER A 65 -2.80 -8.67 -25.30
C SER A 65 -2.82 -7.28 -25.93
N GLY A 66 -1.84 -7.01 -26.80
CA GLY A 66 -1.71 -5.75 -27.54
C GLY A 66 -0.77 -4.75 -26.86
N THR A 67 -0.88 -3.48 -27.21
CA THR A 67 0.04 -2.42 -26.72
C THR A 67 -0.05 -2.17 -25.22
N PHE A 68 -1.16 -2.55 -24.60
CA PHE A 68 -1.42 -2.40 -23.17
C PHE A 68 -1.38 -3.74 -22.43
N GLU A 69 -0.88 -4.82 -23.05
CA GLU A 69 -0.80 -6.14 -22.44
C GLU A 69 -0.17 -6.09 -21.05
N GLY A 70 -0.84 -6.69 -20.07
CA GLY A 70 -0.36 -6.71 -18.69
C GLY A 70 -0.61 -5.41 -17.91
N MET A 71 -1.39 -4.47 -18.44
CA MET A 71 -1.78 -3.23 -17.77
C MET A 71 -3.24 -3.29 -17.32
N ALA A 72 -3.50 -2.69 -16.16
CA ALA A 72 -4.82 -2.54 -15.55
C ALA A 72 -5.20 -1.06 -15.44
N PHE A 73 -6.51 -0.80 -15.49
CA PHE A 73 -7.12 0.52 -15.44
C PHE A 73 -8.45 0.45 -14.65
N TYR A 74 -8.90 1.62 -14.21
CA TYR A 74 -10.16 1.81 -13.51
C TYR A 74 -10.88 3.04 -14.04
N GLY A 75 -11.98 2.84 -14.77
CA GLY A 75 -12.78 3.95 -15.29
C GLY A 75 -13.79 4.48 -14.28
N LEU A 76 -13.88 5.80 -14.21
CA LEU A 76 -14.89 6.52 -13.45
C LEU A 76 -16.20 6.67 -14.25
N LEU A 77 -17.29 6.94 -13.54
CA LEU A 77 -18.57 7.34 -14.13
C LEU A 77 -18.46 8.75 -14.73
N ASP A 78 -19.45 9.15 -15.55
CA ASP A 78 -19.49 10.47 -16.18
C ASP A 78 -19.45 11.64 -15.17
N ASP A 79 -19.91 11.40 -13.93
CA ASP A 79 -19.86 12.38 -12.83
C ASP A 79 -18.50 12.41 -12.09
N GLY A 80 -17.52 11.61 -12.54
CA GLY A 80 -16.23 11.42 -11.90
C GLY A 80 -16.26 10.54 -10.66
N GLY A 81 -17.43 9.98 -10.31
CA GLY A 81 -17.59 9.05 -9.20
C GLY A 81 -17.15 7.64 -9.56
N GLN A 82 -16.85 6.84 -8.54
CA GLN A 82 -16.49 5.44 -8.74
C GLN A 82 -17.73 4.55 -8.99
N VAL A 83 -17.54 3.39 -9.61
CA VAL A 83 -18.58 2.37 -9.76
C VAL A 83 -18.98 1.81 -8.39
N ARG A 84 -20.28 1.76 -8.11
CA ARG A 84 -20.84 1.25 -6.85
C ARG A 84 -21.75 0.02 -7.02
N ARG A 85 -22.21 -0.28 -8.24
CA ARG A 85 -23.08 -1.42 -8.55
C ARG A 85 -22.82 -1.98 -9.95
N GLU A 86 -23.23 -3.21 -10.19
CA GLU A 86 -23.00 -3.92 -11.47
C GLU A 86 -23.57 -3.17 -12.67
N SER A 87 -24.75 -2.57 -12.52
CA SER A 87 -25.43 -1.84 -13.60
C SER A 87 -24.66 -0.62 -14.12
N GLN A 88 -23.64 -0.18 -13.39
CA GLN A 88 -22.80 0.97 -13.74
C GLN A 88 -21.53 0.57 -14.50
N LEU A 89 -21.25 -0.73 -14.63
CA LEU A 89 -20.15 -1.24 -15.44
C LEU A 89 -20.53 -1.23 -16.93
N THR A 90 -19.66 -0.66 -17.76
CA THR A 90 -19.75 -0.81 -19.21
C THR A 90 -19.24 -2.19 -19.65
N SER A 91 -19.56 -2.57 -20.88
CA SER A 91 -19.04 -3.81 -21.46
C SER A 91 -17.62 -3.61 -21.97
N VAL A 92 -16.69 -4.44 -21.51
CA VAL A 92 -15.31 -4.51 -22.04
C VAL A 92 -15.28 -5.37 -23.30
N LYS A 93 -14.42 -5.02 -24.26
CA LYS A 93 -14.27 -5.78 -25.51
C LYS A 93 -12.87 -6.39 -25.59
N PRO A 94 -12.69 -7.60 -26.14
CA PRO A 94 -11.36 -8.16 -26.36
C PRO A 94 -10.43 -7.17 -27.09
N PRO A 95 -9.16 -7.02 -26.67
CA PRO A 95 -8.45 -7.87 -25.71
C PRO A 95 -8.62 -7.50 -24.22
N GLN A 96 -9.54 -6.60 -23.87
CA GLN A 96 -9.81 -6.26 -22.47
C GLN A 96 -10.59 -7.37 -21.74
N TYR A 97 -10.37 -7.48 -20.44
CA TYR A 97 -11.10 -8.37 -19.54
C TYR A 97 -11.28 -7.73 -18.15
N ARG A 98 -12.27 -8.19 -17.39
CA ARG A 98 -12.51 -7.75 -16.01
C ARG A 98 -11.67 -8.58 -15.02
N LEU A 99 -11.03 -7.91 -14.07
CA LEU A 99 -10.29 -8.59 -13.01
C LEU A 99 -11.26 -9.29 -12.05
N GLN A 100 -10.84 -10.43 -11.50
CA GLN A 100 -11.71 -11.18 -10.58
C GLN A 100 -12.02 -10.37 -9.32
N SER A 101 -13.21 -10.61 -8.75
CA SER A 101 -13.71 -9.91 -7.54
C SER A 101 -13.93 -8.40 -7.69
N THR A 102 -14.00 -7.87 -8.93
CA THR A 102 -14.31 -6.45 -9.19
C THR A 102 -15.57 -6.23 -10.04
N TYR A 103 -16.24 -7.30 -10.42
CA TYR A 103 -17.43 -7.33 -11.28
C TYR A 103 -18.25 -8.57 -10.94
N LYS A 104 -19.53 -8.54 -11.29
CA LYS A 104 -20.56 -9.51 -10.86
C LYS A 104 -20.62 -9.65 -9.35
N CYS A 105 -20.63 -8.52 -8.65
CA CYS A 105 -20.79 -8.49 -7.20
C CYS A 105 -22.26 -8.58 -6.77
N GLU A 106 -23.20 -8.58 -7.72
CA GLU A 106 -24.60 -8.94 -7.46
C GLU A 106 -24.75 -10.45 -7.33
N GLY A 107 -24.67 -10.86 -6.06
CA GLY A 107 -24.86 -12.22 -5.59
C GLY A 107 -24.10 -12.37 -4.28
N CYS A 108 -24.70 -11.94 -3.17
CA CYS A 108 -24.55 -12.79 -1.99
C CYS A 108 -25.09 -14.16 -2.41
N ILE A 109 -24.34 -15.21 -2.15
CA ILE A 109 -24.80 -16.57 -2.39
C ILE A 109 -25.24 -17.05 -1.02
N ASP A 110 -26.54 -17.33 -0.86
CA ASP A 110 -27.03 -17.99 0.35
C ASP A 110 -26.27 -19.31 0.52
N ASP A 111 -25.52 -19.41 1.61
CA ASP A 111 -24.83 -20.63 1.98
C ASP A 111 -25.74 -21.51 2.82
N ASP A 112 -26.55 -22.32 2.15
CA ASP A 112 -27.42 -23.32 2.79
C ASP A 112 -26.66 -24.60 3.21
N SER A 113 -25.32 -24.62 3.15
CA SER A 113 -24.53 -25.80 3.56
C SER A 113 -24.32 -25.89 5.08
N THR A 114 -24.59 -24.79 5.79
CA THR A 114 -24.60 -24.70 7.26
C THR A 114 -25.97 -24.18 7.71
N ALA A 115 -26.32 -24.42 8.96
CA ALA A 115 -27.61 -24.05 9.54
C ALA A 115 -27.41 -23.58 10.97
N ASP A 116 -28.31 -22.74 11.47
CA ASP A 116 -28.21 -22.26 12.84
C ASP A 116 -28.41 -23.35 13.90
N SER A 117 -28.33 -22.97 15.17
CA SER A 117 -28.49 -23.91 16.30
C SER A 117 -29.85 -24.65 16.36
N PHE A 118 -30.83 -24.23 15.56
CA PHE A 118 -32.15 -24.86 15.41
C PHE A 118 -32.29 -25.64 14.09
N GLY A 119 -31.28 -25.59 13.21
CA GLY A 119 -31.25 -26.26 11.92
C GLY A 119 -31.84 -25.43 10.78
N ASP A 120 -32.02 -24.13 10.98
CA ASP A 120 -32.57 -23.22 9.97
C ASP A 120 -31.43 -22.66 9.08
N THR A 121 -31.57 -22.77 7.76
CA THR A 121 -30.57 -22.27 6.79
C THR A 121 -30.96 -20.89 6.24
N CYS A 122 -30.17 -20.32 5.33
CA CYS A 122 -30.50 -19.06 4.67
C CYS A 122 -31.83 -19.09 3.92
N SER A 123 -32.21 -20.24 3.36
CA SER A 123 -33.54 -20.51 2.80
C SER A 123 -34.69 -20.31 3.81
N ASP A 124 -34.49 -20.60 5.10
CA ASP A 124 -35.49 -20.41 6.16
C ASP A 124 -35.54 -18.95 6.63
N TYR A 125 -34.37 -18.31 6.73
CA TYR A 125 -34.25 -16.90 7.08
C TYR A 125 -34.90 -15.97 6.05
N TRP A 126 -35.03 -16.42 4.79
CA TRP A 126 -35.77 -15.72 3.75
C TRP A 126 -37.24 -15.44 4.13
N SER A 127 -37.85 -16.36 4.88
CA SER A 127 -39.24 -16.24 5.33
C SER A 127 -39.36 -15.46 6.65
N TYR A 128 -38.26 -15.35 7.41
CA TYR A 128 -38.22 -14.71 8.72
C TYR A 128 -37.02 -13.76 8.89
N PRO A 129 -36.98 -12.61 8.18
CA PRO A 129 -35.86 -11.66 8.24
C PRO A 129 -35.56 -11.11 9.64
N GLY A 130 -36.49 -11.24 10.60
CA GLY A 130 -36.30 -10.84 11.99
C GLY A 130 -35.40 -11.77 12.82
N TRP A 131 -34.92 -12.87 12.26
CA TRP A 131 -34.02 -13.85 12.90
C TRP A 131 -32.54 -13.53 12.72
N CYS A 132 -32.21 -12.66 11.76
CA CYS A 132 -30.85 -12.23 11.47
C CYS A 132 -30.10 -11.76 12.72
N GLY A 133 -28.93 -12.38 12.96
CA GLY A 133 -28.00 -12.10 14.07
C GLY A 133 -28.41 -12.63 15.44
N LYS A 134 -29.41 -13.53 15.52
CA LYS A 134 -29.97 -13.99 16.83
C LYS A 134 -29.68 -15.43 17.17
N TYR A 135 -29.55 -16.30 16.18
CA TYR A 135 -29.42 -17.75 16.41
C TYR A 135 -28.12 -18.33 15.85
N ASP A 136 -27.20 -17.44 15.44
CA ASP A 136 -25.85 -17.76 14.98
C ASP A 136 -25.13 -18.72 15.96
N ASP A 137 -24.30 -19.60 15.41
CA ASP A 137 -23.48 -20.53 16.17
C ASP A 137 -22.04 -20.60 15.63
N ASN A 138 -21.36 -21.73 15.83
CA ASN A 138 -19.93 -21.85 15.55
C ASN A 138 -19.61 -21.98 14.06
N ASP A 139 -20.56 -22.38 13.22
CA ASP A 139 -20.39 -22.59 11.79
C ASP A 139 -21.47 -21.95 10.93
N PHE A 140 -22.54 -21.41 11.54
CA PHE A 140 -23.54 -20.59 10.87
C PHE A 140 -23.61 -19.18 11.45
N THR A 141 -23.42 -18.16 10.60
CA THR A 141 -23.61 -16.75 10.98
C THR A 141 -24.48 -16.09 9.94
N SER A 142 -25.74 -15.86 10.30
CA SER A 142 -26.79 -15.38 9.40
C SER A 142 -26.45 -14.03 8.75
N SER A 143 -25.80 -13.11 9.46
CA SER A 143 -25.36 -11.81 8.92
C SER A 143 -24.19 -11.89 7.92
N VAL A 144 -23.53 -13.04 7.82
CA VAL A 144 -22.37 -13.28 6.95
C VAL A 144 -22.76 -14.19 5.78
N GLN A 145 -23.56 -15.22 6.07
CA GLN A 145 -23.89 -16.29 5.13
C GLN A 145 -25.21 -16.06 4.40
N CYS A 146 -26.16 -15.33 4.99
CA CYS A 146 -27.51 -15.19 4.44
C CYS A 146 -27.75 -13.80 3.87
N CYS A 147 -28.09 -13.78 2.59
CA CYS A 147 -28.39 -12.59 1.81
C CYS A 147 -29.40 -11.66 2.47
N ILE A 148 -30.47 -12.25 2.99
CA ILE A 148 -31.61 -11.53 3.57
C ILE A 148 -31.24 -10.76 4.85
N CYS A 149 -30.12 -11.14 5.49
CA CYS A 149 -29.64 -10.55 6.73
C CYS A 149 -28.70 -9.36 6.55
N GLY A 150 -28.36 -9.04 5.30
CA GLY A 150 -27.69 -7.80 4.95
C GLY A 150 -26.23 -7.75 5.36
N SER A 151 -25.34 -8.13 4.45
CA SER A 151 -24.01 -7.51 4.36
C SER A 151 -24.19 -6.06 3.87
N GLY A 152 -24.60 -5.18 4.78
CA GLY A 152 -24.87 -3.78 4.53
C GLY A 152 -24.61 -2.94 5.77
N SER A 153 -23.37 -2.47 5.92
CA SER A 153 -22.95 -1.33 6.76
C SER A 153 -23.09 -1.44 8.28
N GLY A 154 -21.96 -1.39 8.99
CA GLY A 154 -21.87 -0.80 10.34
C GLY A 154 -21.45 -1.74 11.47
N GLY A 155 -20.15 -1.98 11.61
CA GLY A 155 -19.55 -2.52 12.83
C GLY A 155 -18.18 -1.91 13.08
N LYS A 156 -18.03 -1.12 14.16
CA LYS A 156 -16.75 -0.51 14.59
C LYS A 156 -15.64 -1.57 14.67
N MET A 157 -14.58 -1.41 13.88
CA MET A 157 -13.33 -2.11 14.12
C MET A 157 -12.69 -1.58 15.42
N PRO A 158 -12.27 -2.43 16.36
CA PRO A 158 -11.37 -2.03 17.43
C PRO A 158 -9.99 -1.68 16.85
N ALA A 159 -9.35 -0.67 17.43
CA ALA A 159 -8.08 -0.11 16.99
C ALA A 159 -6.97 -1.18 16.88
N PRO A 160 -6.19 -1.23 15.79
CA PRO A 160 -5.07 -2.13 15.67
C PRO A 160 -3.94 -1.73 16.62
N THR A 161 -3.38 -2.72 17.31
CA THR A 161 -2.13 -2.62 18.06
C THR A 161 -0.95 -2.62 17.08
N PRO A 162 0.11 -1.80 17.27
CA PRO A 162 1.18 -1.65 16.28
C PRO A 162 2.04 -2.93 16.18
N ALA A 163 2.06 -3.52 14.98
CA ALA A 163 2.99 -4.56 14.56
C ALA A 163 4.22 -3.94 13.86
N PRO A 164 5.39 -4.61 13.89
CA PRO A 164 6.67 -4.03 13.49
C PRO A 164 6.76 -3.76 11.98
N THR A 165 7.25 -2.57 11.64
CA THR A 165 7.36 -2.03 10.28
C THR A 165 8.52 -2.69 9.50
N PRO A 166 8.31 -3.18 8.25
CA PRO A 166 9.41 -3.59 7.37
C PRO A 166 10.27 -2.38 6.95
N PRO A 167 11.56 -2.57 6.61
CA PRO A 167 12.46 -1.46 6.30
C PRO A 167 12.04 -0.79 4.99
N VAL A 168 11.50 0.41 5.13
CA VAL A 168 11.25 1.34 4.03
C VAL A 168 12.61 1.91 3.62
N THR A 169 12.92 1.95 2.32
CA THR A 169 14.05 2.76 1.81
C THR A 169 13.70 4.24 1.95
N ARG A 170 13.78 4.75 3.18
CA ARG A 170 13.67 6.17 3.50
C ARG A 170 15.00 6.83 3.15
N ALA A 171 14.98 8.02 2.58
CA ALA A 171 16.21 8.82 2.45
C ALA A 171 16.33 9.76 3.65
N TYR A 172 17.55 10.20 3.90
CA TYR A 172 17.95 10.93 5.08
C TYR A 172 18.83 12.10 4.66
N TYR A 173 18.97 13.11 5.52
CA TYR A 173 19.92 14.19 5.34
C TYR A 173 20.53 14.63 6.67
N VAL A 174 21.71 15.25 6.60
CA VAL A 174 22.35 15.91 7.75
C VAL A 174 21.98 17.39 7.71
N ALA A 175 21.42 17.93 8.79
CA ALA A 175 21.07 19.34 8.86
C ALA A 175 22.33 20.22 8.74
N SER A 176 22.24 21.31 7.98
CA SER A 176 23.33 22.27 7.74
C SER A 176 23.62 23.21 8.91
N GLY A 177 22.90 23.07 10.04
CA GLY A 177 22.99 23.98 11.18
C GLY A 177 22.58 23.38 12.54
N GLN A 178 22.39 24.25 13.52
CA GLN A 178 22.00 23.89 14.90
C GLN A 178 20.47 23.73 15.07
N GLU A 179 19.76 23.52 13.96
CA GLU A 179 18.31 23.50 13.86
C GLU A 179 17.76 22.10 14.15
N ARG A 180 16.50 22.06 14.61
CA ARG A 180 15.82 20.81 14.92
C ARG A 180 15.26 20.21 13.62
N CYS A 181 15.30 18.89 13.50
CA CYS A 181 14.64 18.20 12.39
C CYS A 181 13.15 18.53 12.36
N MET A 182 12.64 18.87 11.17
CA MET A 182 11.20 18.99 10.92
C MET A 182 10.51 17.63 10.95
N LEU A 183 11.21 16.59 10.46
CA LEU A 183 10.85 15.18 10.62
C LEU A 183 11.94 14.47 11.44
N PRO A 184 11.81 14.45 12.78
CA PRO A 184 12.81 13.86 13.64
C PRO A 184 12.83 12.34 13.50
N ILE A 185 14.04 11.78 13.54
CA ILE A 185 14.22 10.34 13.72
C ILE A 185 14.03 10.03 15.20
N GLU A 186 12.96 9.30 15.52
CA GLU A 186 12.55 9.02 16.90
C GLU A 186 12.94 7.62 17.39
N SER A 187 13.59 6.81 16.55
CA SER A 187 14.07 5.48 16.93
C SER A 187 15.56 5.32 16.67
N SER A 188 16.21 4.55 17.56
CA SER A 188 17.64 4.24 17.46
C SER A 188 17.95 3.33 16.28
N THR A 189 17.08 2.36 16.01
CA THR A 189 17.17 1.48 14.84
C THR A 189 17.17 2.28 13.54
N GLU A 190 16.30 3.29 13.44
CA GLU A 190 16.24 4.13 12.25
C GLU A 190 17.45 5.07 12.15
N CYS A 191 17.94 5.57 13.28
CA CYS A 191 19.14 6.40 13.31
C CYS A 191 20.40 5.64 12.85
N GLU A 192 20.49 4.35 13.19
CA GLU A 192 21.52 3.44 12.68
C GLU A 192 21.38 3.23 11.17
N ALA A 193 20.15 3.00 10.68
CA ALA A 193 19.88 2.88 9.25
C ALA A 193 20.22 4.17 8.49
N ALA A 194 19.92 5.34 9.07
CA ALA A 194 20.26 6.64 8.51
C ALA A 194 21.77 6.87 8.44
N ALA A 195 22.52 6.45 9.46
CA ALA A 195 23.97 6.52 9.46
C ALA A 195 24.56 5.67 8.31
N GLN A 196 24.08 4.43 8.15
CA GLN A 196 24.50 3.55 7.05
C GLN A 196 24.16 4.15 5.68
N ALA A 197 22.93 4.67 5.50
CA ALA A 197 22.47 5.25 4.25
C ALA A 197 23.26 6.52 3.85
N LEU A 198 23.70 7.31 4.84
CA LEU A 198 24.51 8.51 4.64
C LEU A 198 26.02 8.23 4.60
N SER A 199 26.44 6.97 4.67
CA SER A 199 27.86 6.57 4.78
C SER A 199 28.56 7.24 5.98
N LEU A 200 27.88 7.28 7.12
CA LEU A 200 28.34 7.82 8.40
C LEU A 200 28.60 6.70 9.42
N ASP A 201 29.37 7.00 10.46
CA ASP A 201 29.82 6.02 11.45
C ASP A 201 28.83 5.89 12.61
N TRP A 202 28.04 4.82 12.62
CA TRP A 202 27.16 4.52 13.74
C TRP A 202 27.97 4.27 15.04
N SER A 203 27.69 5.07 16.06
CA SER A 203 28.43 5.08 17.34
C SER A 203 27.54 4.77 18.56
N GLY A 204 26.28 4.38 18.32
CA GLY A 204 25.37 3.79 19.31
C GLY A 204 24.51 4.78 20.11
N LEU A 205 23.86 4.26 21.15
CA LEU A 205 22.96 5.02 22.02
C LEU A 205 23.70 5.96 22.97
N ARG A 206 23.09 7.10 23.30
CA ARG A 206 23.56 8.07 24.30
C ARG A 206 22.37 8.61 25.12
N ALA A 207 22.64 9.17 26.30
CA ALA A 207 21.61 9.66 27.22
C ALA A 207 22.00 11.02 27.83
N TRP A 208 22.18 12.03 26.98
CA TRP A 208 22.62 13.35 27.38
C TRP A 208 21.44 14.24 27.75
N GLY A 209 21.38 14.70 29.01
CA GLY A 209 20.27 15.53 29.49
C GLY A 209 20.29 16.99 29.02
N ASN A 210 21.29 17.40 28.23
CA ASN A 210 21.53 18.77 27.77
C ASN A 210 21.57 18.87 26.23
N ARG A 211 20.96 17.90 25.54
CA ARG A 211 20.92 17.75 24.08
C ARG A 211 19.54 17.28 23.67
N TYR A 212 19.16 17.49 22.42
CA TYR A 212 17.88 16.99 21.89
C TYR A 212 17.82 15.46 21.89
N THR A 213 16.63 14.92 22.15
CA THR A 213 16.32 13.53 21.79
C THR A 213 16.36 13.36 20.28
N GLY A 214 16.81 12.20 19.82
CA GLY A 214 16.82 11.84 18.40
C GLY A 214 18.22 11.57 17.84
N CYS A 215 18.32 11.56 16.52
CA CYS A 215 19.53 11.19 15.79
C CYS A 215 20.47 12.40 15.59
N LEU A 216 21.72 12.29 16.07
CA LEU A 216 22.69 13.38 16.10
C LEU A 216 24.05 12.91 15.55
N LYS A 217 24.66 13.70 14.68
CA LYS A 217 26.01 13.50 14.13
C LYS A 217 26.99 14.50 14.75
N ASP A 218 28.23 14.11 14.98
CA ASP A 218 29.30 15.05 15.35
C ASP A 218 29.53 16.08 14.23
N ALA A 219 29.57 17.37 14.59
CA ALA A 219 29.66 18.46 13.62
C ALA A 219 30.96 18.40 12.80
N ASN A 220 32.05 17.96 13.44
CA ASN A 220 33.38 17.86 12.84
C ASN A 220 33.80 16.41 12.54
N GLY A 221 32.91 15.42 12.71
CA GLY A 221 33.21 14.00 12.55
C GLY A 221 32.11 13.23 11.84
N SER A 222 32.31 11.96 11.54
CA SER A 222 31.32 11.07 10.91
C SER A 222 30.45 10.33 11.92
N ALA A 223 30.76 10.42 13.21
CA ALA A 223 30.09 9.66 14.25
C ALA A 223 28.63 10.09 14.47
N VAL A 224 27.71 9.14 14.42
CA VAL A 224 26.26 9.31 14.62
C VAL A 224 25.81 8.57 15.89
N TYR A 225 24.97 9.22 16.69
CA TYR A 225 24.45 8.70 17.94
C TYR A 225 22.93 8.91 18.01
N PHE A 226 22.23 7.98 18.64
CA PHE A 226 20.84 8.20 19.02
C PHE A 226 20.76 8.61 20.49
N ASN A 227 20.29 9.83 20.75
CA ASN A 227 20.15 10.34 22.10
C ASN A 227 18.75 10.02 22.66
N THR A 228 18.70 9.18 23.69
CA THR A 228 17.46 8.68 24.32
C THR A 228 16.91 9.62 25.40
N LYS A 229 17.70 10.60 25.84
CA LYS A 229 17.32 11.59 26.86
C LYS A 229 17.46 12.97 26.26
N GLY A 230 16.48 13.83 26.46
CA GLY A 230 16.62 15.24 26.08
C GLY A 230 15.81 16.12 27.00
N ASP A 231 16.27 17.34 27.17
CA ASP A 231 15.51 18.39 27.81
C ASP A 231 14.57 19.00 26.77
N GLY A 232 13.26 18.77 26.90
CA GLY A 232 12.23 19.50 26.16
C GLY A 232 12.21 21.02 26.42
N ALA A 233 13.27 21.57 27.04
CA ALA A 233 13.40 22.94 27.51
C ALA A 233 14.84 23.50 27.43
N ALA A 234 15.77 22.94 26.64
CA ALA A 234 17.02 23.62 26.35
C ALA A 234 16.72 24.93 25.60
N ARG A 235 16.87 26.05 26.32
CA ARG A 235 16.79 27.43 25.80
C ARG A 235 17.53 27.54 24.47
N MET A 236 16.91 28.22 23.50
CA MET A 236 17.48 28.61 22.21
C MET A 236 19.01 28.80 22.29
N GLY A 237 19.78 27.86 21.73
CA GLY A 237 21.23 28.04 21.61
C GLY A 237 22.08 26.77 21.70
N LYS A 238 22.30 26.17 20.52
CA LYS A 238 23.44 25.30 20.14
C LYS A 238 23.40 23.82 20.58
N ILE A 239 23.18 22.93 19.62
CA ILE A 239 23.59 21.52 19.65
C ILE A 239 25.14 21.47 19.72
N ARG A 240 25.70 21.52 20.93
CA ARG A 240 27.16 21.62 21.17
C ARG A 240 27.97 20.59 20.36
N GLY A 241 28.59 21.06 19.28
CA GLY A 241 29.48 20.27 18.43
C GLY A 241 28.79 19.12 17.69
N GLN A 242 27.47 19.15 17.54
CA GLN A 242 26.69 18.13 16.82
C GLN A 242 25.65 18.78 15.91
N VAL A 243 25.19 18.04 14.90
CA VAL A 243 24.14 18.41 13.95
C VAL A 243 23.10 17.29 13.89
N ALA A 244 21.85 17.61 13.58
CA ALA A 244 20.78 16.60 13.54
C ALA A 244 20.82 15.79 12.23
N VAL A 245 20.48 14.50 12.32
CA VAL A 245 20.21 13.64 11.16
C VAL A 245 18.69 13.47 11.07
N CYS A 246 18.13 13.77 9.90
CA CYS A 246 16.70 13.89 9.70
C CYS A 246 16.22 12.99 8.55
N TYR A 247 14.92 12.67 8.52
CA TYR A 247 14.33 12.12 7.30
C TYR A 247 14.35 13.16 6.19
N ALA A 248 14.75 12.76 4.98
CA ALA A 248 14.52 13.54 3.78
C ALA A 248 13.07 13.34 3.30
N ALA A 249 12.40 14.40 2.89
CA ALA A 249 11.11 14.29 2.22
C ALA A 249 11.34 13.73 0.82
N THR A 250 11.04 12.44 0.59
CA THR A 250 11.58 11.75 -0.59
C THR A 250 10.70 11.58 -1.81
N THR A 251 9.48 12.10 -1.85
CA THR A 251 8.83 12.40 -3.13
C THR A 251 7.70 13.38 -2.86
N CYS A 252 7.94 14.67 -3.05
CA CYS A 252 6.79 15.53 -3.30
C CYS A 252 6.21 15.09 -4.64
N SER A 253 4.96 14.66 -4.64
CA SER A 253 4.26 14.22 -5.86
C SER A 253 2.83 14.71 -5.78
N HIS A 254 2.34 15.25 -6.90
CA HIS A 254 0.95 15.65 -7.02
C HIS A 254 -0.01 14.48 -7.24
N SER A 255 0.49 13.25 -7.35
CA SER A 255 -0.30 12.09 -7.72
C SER A 255 -1.33 11.70 -6.66
N TRP A 256 -2.39 11.00 -7.09
CA TRP A 256 -3.41 10.53 -6.15
C TRP A 256 -2.84 9.48 -5.18
N GLU A 257 -1.84 8.69 -5.58
CA GLU A 257 -1.17 7.73 -4.68
C GLU A 257 -0.36 8.45 -3.60
N ALA A 258 0.27 9.57 -3.94
CA ALA A 258 0.98 10.41 -2.98
C ALA A 258 -0.01 11.03 -1.98
N CYS A 259 -1.18 11.45 -2.47
CA CYS A 259 -2.26 11.93 -1.63
C CYS A 259 -2.78 10.85 -0.68
N LEU A 260 -3.05 9.64 -1.19
CA LEU A 260 -3.50 8.51 -0.40
C LEU A 260 -2.52 8.21 0.74
N LYS A 261 -1.23 8.18 0.42
CA LYS A 261 -0.16 7.95 1.41
C LYS A 261 -0.14 9.06 2.47
N ALA A 262 -0.22 10.32 2.06
CA ALA A 262 -0.23 11.47 2.98
C ALA A 262 -1.47 11.48 3.88
N ALA A 263 -2.64 11.12 3.34
CA ALA A 263 -3.89 11.07 4.09
C ALA A 263 -3.85 9.96 5.15
N ILE A 264 -3.44 8.75 4.76
CA ILE A 264 -3.30 7.61 5.68
C ILE A 264 -2.25 7.91 6.75
N SER A 265 -1.08 8.47 6.38
CA SER A 265 -0.02 8.78 7.35
C SER A 265 -0.42 9.83 8.38
N THR A 266 -1.35 10.71 8.01
CA THR A 266 -1.90 11.76 8.89
C THR A 266 -3.14 11.27 9.66
N GLY A 267 -3.62 10.06 9.40
CA GLY A 267 -4.81 9.48 10.05
C GLY A 267 -6.14 10.08 9.60
N LEU A 268 -6.19 10.63 8.37
CA LEU A 268 -7.39 11.23 7.79
C LEU A 268 -8.30 10.17 7.17
N GLN A 269 -9.61 10.38 7.24
CA GLN A 269 -10.60 9.56 6.55
C GLN A 269 -10.60 9.87 5.04
N LEU A 270 -10.75 8.85 4.20
CA LEU A 270 -10.71 8.98 2.74
C LEU A 270 -12.12 9.16 2.19
N GLY A 271 -12.45 10.36 1.72
CA GLY A 271 -13.77 10.68 1.19
C GLY A 271 -14.91 10.54 2.22
N THR A 272 -16.13 10.40 1.71
CA THR A 272 -17.36 10.15 2.46
C THR A 272 -18.22 9.10 1.74
N SER A 273 -19.38 8.77 2.31
CA SER A 273 -20.38 7.93 1.63
C SER A 273 -20.99 8.58 0.39
N LEU A 274 -20.91 9.92 0.25
CA LEU A 274 -21.51 10.68 -0.85
C LEU A 274 -20.48 11.21 -1.85
N SER A 275 -19.22 11.31 -1.44
CA SER A 275 -18.13 11.86 -2.26
C SER A 275 -16.91 10.97 -2.08
N ASP A 276 -16.48 10.34 -3.16
CA ASP A 276 -15.34 9.42 -3.14
C ASP A 276 -14.03 10.17 -2.84
N PHE A 277 -13.00 9.43 -2.45
CA PHE A 277 -11.67 9.99 -2.17
C PHE A 277 -11.01 10.57 -3.43
N VAL A 278 -11.15 9.91 -4.57
CA VAL A 278 -10.70 10.40 -5.89
C VAL A 278 -11.94 10.70 -6.72
N GLY A 279 -12.01 11.89 -7.32
CA GLY A 279 -13.10 12.24 -8.22
C GLY A 279 -13.01 13.64 -8.80
N ASN A 280 -14.02 14.03 -9.56
CA ASN A 280 -14.16 15.39 -10.11
C ASN A 280 -14.66 16.34 -9.02
N HIS A 281 -13.74 16.81 -8.18
CA HIS A 281 -14.03 17.81 -7.14
C HIS A 281 -13.76 19.24 -7.64
N GLU A 282 -14.26 20.24 -6.92
CA GLU A 282 -13.96 21.65 -7.22
C GLU A 282 -12.45 21.94 -7.11
N GLU A 283 -11.75 21.27 -6.16
CA GLU A 283 -10.32 21.44 -5.96
C GLU A 283 -9.49 20.30 -6.55
N THR A 284 -8.63 20.60 -7.52
CA THR A 284 -7.74 19.61 -8.13
C THR A 284 -6.57 19.26 -7.20
N GLY A 285 -6.09 18.02 -7.20
CA GLY A 285 -4.99 17.54 -6.37
C GLY A 285 -5.39 17.23 -4.93
N CYS A 286 -4.42 16.98 -4.05
CA CYS A 286 -4.67 16.50 -2.70
C CYS A 286 -5.05 17.62 -1.72
N TYR A 287 -6.12 17.44 -0.93
CA TYR A 287 -6.52 18.40 0.11
C TYR A 287 -7.34 17.71 1.22
N ALA A 288 -7.47 18.39 2.37
CA ALA A 288 -8.24 17.94 3.52
C ALA A 288 -8.92 19.10 4.24
N TYR A 289 -9.87 18.79 5.13
CA TYR A 289 -10.61 19.78 5.91
C TYR A 289 -10.13 19.83 7.36
N ALA A 290 -9.75 21.02 7.81
CA ALA A 290 -9.30 21.25 9.19
C ALA A 290 -10.45 21.43 10.19
N SER A 291 -11.67 21.71 9.72
CA SER A 291 -12.85 21.91 10.55
C SER A 291 -14.13 21.82 9.71
N GLY A 292 -15.28 21.66 10.37
CA GLY A 292 -16.60 21.65 9.73
C GLY A 292 -17.13 20.24 9.50
N THR A 293 -18.11 20.08 8.61
CA THR A 293 -18.78 18.78 8.38
C THR A 293 -17.86 17.69 7.83
N PHE A 294 -16.75 18.09 7.20
CA PHE A 294 -15.76 17.19 6.62
C PHE A 294 -14.45 17.16 7.42
N GLU A 295 -14.43 17.70 8.64
CA GLU A 295 -13.24 17.73 9.49
C GLU A 295 -12.59 16.35 9.60
N GLY A 296 -11.28 16.29 9.36
CA GLY A 296 -10.52 15.04 9.41
C GLY A 296 -10.66 14.16 8.17
N MET A 297 -11.28 14.66 7.09
CA MET A 297 -11.41 13.96 5.81
C MET A 297 -10.48 14.55 4.75
N ALA A 298 -9.95 13.68 3.89
CA ALA A 298 -9.10 14.00 2.76
C ALA A 298 -9.75 13.60 1.43
N PHE A 299 -9.42 14.33 0.37
CA PHE A 299 -9.92 14.16 -0.98
C PHE A 299 -8.81 14.45 -1.99
N TYR A 300 -9.02 13.97 -3.22
CA TYR A 300 -8.15 14.18 -4.36
C TYR A 300 -8.96 14.53 -5.60
N GLY A 301 -8.88 15.78 -6.05
CA GLY A 301 -9.57 16.21 -7.27
C GLY A 301 -8.80 15.90 -8.55
N LEU A 302 -9.51 15.41 -9.55
CA LEU A 302 -9.02 15.22 -10.91
C LEU A 302 -9.12 16.51 -11.72
N LEU A 303 -8.37 16.57 -12.83
CA LEU A 303 -8.50 17.60 -13.85
C LEU A 303 -9.81 17.43 -14.63
N ASP A 304 -10.20 18.45 -15.40
CA ASP A 304 -11.43 18.44 -16.21
C ASP A 304 -11.46 17.27 -17.22
N ASP A 305 -10.30 16.77 -17.64
CA ASP A 305 -10.17 15.59 -18.52
C ASP A 305 -10.22 14.25 -17.77
N GLY A 306 -10.41 14.27 -16.44
CA GLY A 306 -10.39 13.10 -15.57
C GLY A 306 -8.99 12.58 -15.26
N GLY A 307 -7.95 13.25 -15.75
CA GLY A 307 -6.56 12.92 -15.46
C GLY A 307 -6.13 13.41 -14.07
N GLN A 308 -5.09 12.79 -13.53
CA GLN A 308 -4.51 13.25 -12.27
C GLN A 308 -3.63 14.49 -12.44
N VAL A 309 -3.45 15.25 -11.36
CA VAL A 309 -2.49 16.36 -11.31
C VAL A 309 -1.05 15.84 -11.43
N ARG A 310 -0.28 16.45 -12.33
CA ARG A 310 1.13 16.10 -12.60
C ARG A 310 2.11 17.23 -12.30
N ARG A 311 1.65 18.48 -12.19
CA ARG A 311 2.49 19.67 -11.92
C ARG A 311 1.74 20.72 -11.09
N GLU A 312 2.48 21.62 -10.45
CA GLU A 312 1.93 22.63 -9.54
C GLU A 312 0.88 23.52 -10.20
N SER A 313 1.10 23.94 -11.45
CA SER A 313 0.18 24.81 -12.20
C SER A 313 -1.19 24.22 -12.47
N GLN A 314 -1.36 22.91 -12.25
CA GLN A 314 -2.62 22.20 -12.38
C GLN A 314 -3.43 22.16 -11.07
N LEU A 315 -2.85 22.61 -9.95
CA LEU A 315 -3.55 22.71 -8.66
C LEU A 315 -4.41 23.98 -8.62
N THR A 316 -5.68 23.82 -8.25
CA THR A 316 -6.53 24.96 -7.91
C THR A 316 -6.22 25.47 -6.49
N SER A 317 -6.68 26.67 -6.16
CA SER A 317 -6.52 27.21 -4.81
C SER A 317 -7.58 26.64 -3.88
N VAL A 318 -7.15 26.07 -2.75
CA VAL A 318 -8.05 25.64 -1.67
C VAL A 318 -8.42 26.84 -0.78
N LYS A 319 -9.65 26.87 -0.25
CA LYS A 319 -10.12 27.94 0.65
C LYS A 319 -10.36 27.38 2.06
N PRO A 320 -10.09 28.14 3.13
CA PRO A 320 -10.42 27.70 4.49
C PRO A 320 -11.90 27.24 4.58
N PRO A 321 -12.20 26.11 5.25
CA PRO A 321 -11.32 25.34 6.13
C PRO A 321 -10.45 24.26 5.45
N GLN A 322 -10.37 24.23 4.12
CA GLN A 322 -9.53 23.27 3.40
C GLN A 322 -8.04 23.65 3.48
N TYR A 323 -7.17 22.65 3.45
CA TYR A 323 -5.72 22.79 3.38
C TYR A 323 -5.10 21.68 2.52
N ARG A 324 -3.90 21.93 2.00
CA ARG A 324 -3.13 20.95 1.23
C ARG A 324 -2.31 20.05 2.17
N LEU A 325 -2.34 18.74 1.96
CA LEU A 325 -1.51 17.80 2.71
C LEU A 325 -0.03 17.99 2.36
N GLN A 326 0.86 17.80 3.31
CA GLN A 326 2.30 17.98 3.06
C GLN A 326 2.80 16.98 2.02
N SER A 327 3.79 17.40 1.23
CA SER A 327 4.40 16.59 0.16
C SER A 327 3.48 16.23 -1.01
N THR A 328 2.35 16.94 -1.19
CA THR A 328 1.44 16.75 -2.34
C THR A 328 1.21 18.01 -3.17
N TYR A 329 1.85 19.11 -2.78
CA TYR A 329 1.78 20.43 -3.39
C TYR A 329 3.11 21.13 -3.15
N LYS A 330 3.45 22.10 -3.97
CA LYS A 330 4.78 22.72 -4.08
C LYS A 330 5.86 21.66 -4.27
N CYS A 331 5.62 20.75 -5.22
CA CYS A 331 6.51 19.62 -5.48
C CYS A 331 7.64 19.90 -6.45
N GLU A 332 7.81 21.17 -6.80
CA GLU A 332 9.00 21.67 -7.48
C GLU A 332 10.21 21.50 -6.54
N GLY A 333 11.00 20.46 -6.79
CA GLY A 333 12.35 20.29 -6.24
C GLY A 333 13.37 20.98 -7.14
N CYS A 334 14.37 21.61 -6.49
CA CYS A 334 15.38 22.56 -7.00
C CYS A 334 14.82 23.62 -7.96
N ILE A 335 14.81 24.88 -7.51
CA ILE A 335 14.60 26.02 -8.41
C ILE A 335 15.99 26.35 -8.94
N ASP A 336 16.20 26.26 -10.26
CA ASP A 336 17.33 26.91 -10.94
C ASP A 336 17.15 28.42 -10.76
N ASP A 337 17.62 28.92 -9.62
CA ASP A 337 17.46 30.32 -9.24
C ASP A 337 18.59 31.14 -9.88
N ASP A 338 18.31 31.64 -11.08
CA ASP A 338 19.18 32.57 -11.81
C ASP A 338 19.26 33.97 -11.17
N SER A 339 18.66 34.19 -9.99
CA SER A 339 18.79 35.44 -9.24
C SER A 339 20.15 35.60 -8.55
N THR A 340 20.90 34.51 -8.45
CA THR A 340 22.28 34.46 -7.94
C THR A 340 23.19 33.86 -9.00
N ALA A 341 24.46 34.25 -9.00
CA ALA A 341 25.44 33.81 -9.96
C ALA A 341 26.76 33.55 -9.23
N ASP A 342 27.62 32.72 -9.81
CA ASP A 342 28.95 32.52 -9.24
C ASP A 342 29.82 33.79 -9.37
N SER A 343 31.05 33.70 -8.85
CA SER A 343 32.01 34.79 -8.87
C SER A 343 32.39 35.32 -10.27
N PHE A 344 32.02 34.62 -11.34
CA PHE A 344 32.19 35.01 -12.74
C PHE A 344 30.90 35.55 -13.39
N GLY A 345 29.79 35.52 -12.66
CA GLY A 345 28.47 35.96 -13.14
C GLY A 345 27.70 34.87 -13.88
N ASP A 346 28.15 33.61 -13.80
CA ASP A 346 27.49 32.47 -14.44
C ASP A 346 26.34 31.95 -13.55
N THR A 347 25.14 31.80 -14.12
CA THR A 347 23.95 31.33 -13.40
C THR A 347 23.65 29.85 -13.69
N CYS A 348 22.58 29.28 -13.13
CA CYS A 348 22.22 27.89 -13.39
C CYS A 348 21.96 27.60 -14.89
N SER A 349 21.51 28.61 -15.64
CA SER A 349 21.41 28.56 -17.11
C SER A 349 22.75 28.28 -17.82
N ASP A 350 23.88 28.76 -17.30
CA ASP A 350 25.21 28.54 -17.89
C ASP A 350 25.76 27.14 -17.54
N TYR A 351 25.49 26.68 -16.32
CA TYR A 351 25.87 25.35 -15.84
C TYR A 351 25.12 24.24 -16.60
N TRP A 352 23.96 24.55 -17.18
CA TRP A 352 23.24 23.64 -18.08
C TRP A 352 24.04 23.30 -19.34
N SER A 353 24.79 24.27 -19.87
CA SER A 353 25.62 24.11 -21.07
C SER A 353 26.97 23.46 -20.76
N TYR A 354 27.43 23.55 -19.51
CA TYR A 354 28.72 23.03 -19.06
C TYR A 354 28.62 22.23 -17.75
N PRO A 355 28.01 21.02 -17.76
CA PRO A 355 27.78 20.21 -16.55
C PRO A 355 29.05 19.84 -15.76
N GLY A 356 30.23 19.94 -16.38
CA GLY A 356 31.52 19.70 -15.73
C GLY A 356 31.98 20.82 -14.77
N TRP A 357 31.22 21.91 -14.66
CA TRP A 357 31.50 23.04 -13.77
C TRP A 357 30.88 22.89 -12.37
N CYS A 358 29.98 21.93 -12.21
CA CYS A 358 29.33 21.62 -10.94
C CYS A 358 30.33 21.41 -9.78
N GLY A 359 30.12 22.17 -8.70
CA GLY A 359 30.89 22.14 -7.45
C GLY A 359 32.28 22.79 -7.51
N LYS A 360 32.55 23.64 -8.51
CA LYS A 360 33.90 24.20 -8.72
C LYS A 360 34.03 25.70 -8.53
N TYR A 361 33.00 26.48 -8.85
CA TYR A 361 33.08 27.94 -8.83
C TYR A 361 32.15 28.58 -7.80
N ASP A 362 31.70 27.78 -6.83
CA ASP A 362 30.83 28.21 -5.73
C ASP A 362 31.46 29.38 -4.94
N ASP A 363 30.61 30.29 -4.45
CA ASP A 363 30.99 31.43 -3.62
C ASP A 363 30.07 31.60 -2.38
N ASN A 364 29.96 32.83 -1.86
CA ASN A 364 29.32 33.11 -0.59
C ASN A 364 27.77 33.05 -0.64
N ASP A 365 27.17 33.19 -1.81
CA ASP A 365 25.72 33.18 -2.02
C ASP A 365 25.29 32.33 -3.23
N PHE A 366 26.24 31.73 -3.94
CA PHE A 366 26.00 30.76 -5.00
C PHE A 366 26.78 29.45 -4.80
N THR A 367 26.07 28.33 -4.63
CA THR A 367 26.60 26.97 -4.56
C THR A 367 25.90 26.11 -5.60
N SER A 368 26.60 25.81 -6.70
CA SER A 368 26.08 25.15 -7.88
C SER A 368 25.47 23.77 -7.58
N SER A 369 26.05 22.99 -6.66
CA SER A 369 25.50 21.67 -6.27
C SER A 369 24.21 21.72 -5.44
N VAL A 370 23.82 22.91 -4.99
CA VAL A 370 22.63 23.15 -4.14
C VAL A 370 21.57 23.91 -4.93
N GLN A 371 21.98 24.96 -5.65
CA GLN A 371 21.08 25.84 -6.39
C GLN A 371 20.81 25.37 -7.81
N CYS A 372 21.76 24.70 -8.47
CA CYS A 372 21.59 24.30 -9.87
C CYS A 372 21.26 22.81 -10.00
N CYS A 373 20.10 22.54 -10.57
CA CYS A 373 19.52 21.21 -10.68
C CYS A 373 20.42 20.22 -11.42
N ILE A 374 21.16 20.66 -12.45
CA ILE A 374 22.08 19.80 -13.21
C ILE A 374 23.27 19.30 -12.39
N CYS A 375 23.59 19.98 -11.29
CA CYS A 375 24.66 19.64 -10.37
C CYS A 375 24.18 18.79 -9.18
N GLY A 376 22.87 18.68 -8.98
CA GLY A 376 22.23 17.88 -7.94
C GLY A 376 21.65 16.56 -8.46
N SER A 377 22.43 15.47 -8.36
CA SER A 377 21.99 14.06 -8.27
C SER A 377 20.77 13.56 -9.09
N GLY A 378 20.54 14.10 -10.28
CA GLY A 378 19.63 13.53 -11.27
C GLY A 378 20.40 12.78 -12.35
N SER A 379 20.85 11.55 -12.10
CA SER A 379 21.40 10.68 -13.16
C SER A 379 21.20 9.20 -12.84
N GLY A 380 20.53 8.52 -13.77
CA GLY A 380 20.13 7.13 -13.66
C GLY A 380 21.30 6.14 -13.64
N GLY A 381 21.29 5.27 -12.62
CA GLY A 381 21.87 3.95 -12.74
C GLY A 381 20.87 3.03 -13.45
N LYS A 382 21.27 2.42 -14.56
CA LYS A 382 20.63 1.20 -15.07
C LYS A 382 20.54 0.21 -13.89
N MET A 383 19.33 -0.06 -13.39
CA MET A 383 19.14 -1.07 -12.36
C MET A 383 19.58 -2.44 -12.92
N PRO A 384 20.48 -3.17 -12.27
CA PRO A 384 20.56 -4.62 -12.44
C PRO A 384 19.21 -5.21 -12.02
N ALA A 385 18.75 -6.23 -12.75
CA ALA A 385 17.51 -6.92 -12.46
C ALA A 385 17.46 -7.33 -10.96
N PRO A 386 16.40 -6.98 -10.22
CA PRO A 386 16.29 -7.33 -8.81
C PRO A 386 16.20 -8.85 -8.66
N THR A 387 17.07 -9.39 -7.80
CA THR A 387 16.92 -10.73 -7.23
C THR A 387 15.74 -10.70 -6.25
N PRO A 388 14.86 -11.72 -6.21
CA PRO A 388 13.66 -11.69 -5.37
C PRO A 388 14.03 -11.67 -3.88
N ALA A 389 13.72 -10.57 -3.21
CA ALA A 389 13.73 -10.42 -1.75
C ALA A 389 12.33 -10.75 -1.18
N PRO A 390 12.24 -11.26 0.05
CA PRO A 390 11.03 -11.88 0.59
C PRO A 390 9.89 -10.87 0.82
N THR A 391 8.69 -11.28 0.40
CA THR A 391 7.45 -10.52 0.46
C THR A 391 7.00 -10.26 1.90
N PRO A 392 6.61 -9.02 2.29
CA PRO A 392 5.96 -8.75 3.57
C PRO A 392 4.57 -9.43 3.66
N PRO A 393 4.09 -9.81 4.86
CA PRO A 393 2.80 -10.48 5.01
C PRO A 393 1.68 -9.49 4.67
N VAL A 394 1.00 -9.77 3.56
CA VAL A 394 -0.27 -9.15 3.21
C VAL A 394 -1.30 -9.72 4.18
N THR A 395 -2.17 -8.90 4.76
CA THR A 395 -3.37 -9.38 5.46
C THR A 395 -4.34 -9.98 4.45
N ARG A 396 -4.04 -11.19 3.99
CA ARG A 396 -4.91 -12.03 3.18
C ARG A 396 -5.82 -12.80 4.13
N ALA A 397 -7.07 -12.95 3.74
CA ALA A 397 -7.98 -13.85 4.44
C ALA A 397 -7.72 -15.28 3.96
N TYR A 398 -7.87 -16.25 4.85
CA TYR A 398 -7.60 -17.67 4.59
C TYR A 398 -8.80 -18.50 5.06
N TYR A 399 -8.95 -19.72 4.54
CA TYR A 399 -9.93 -20.69 5.03
C TYR A 399 -9.38 -22.12 4.95
N VAL A 400 -9.98 -23.03 5.74
CA VAL A 400 -9.72 -24.48 5.66
C VAL A 400 -10.81 -25.11 4.80
N ALA A 401 -10.44 -25.83 3.74
CA ALA A 401 -11.40 -26.51 2.88
C ALA A 401 -12.21 -27.56 3.66
N SER A 402 -13.52 -27.64 3.40
CA SER A 402 -14.46 -28.53 4.08
C SER A 402 -14.37 -30.00 3.63
N GLY A 403 -13.37 -30.38 2.83
CA GLY A 403 -13.26 -31.73 2.27
C GLY A 403 -11.91 -32.07 1.62
N GLN A 404 -11.91 -33.09 0.76
CA GLN A 404 -10.75 -33.56 0.00
C GLN A 404 -10.52 -32.77 -1.31
N GLU A 405 -11.14 -31.61 -1.42
CA GLU A 405 -11.17 -30.78 -2.63
C GLU A 405 -9.93 -29.89 -2.72
N ARG A 406 -9.54 -29.55 -3.96
CA ARG A 406 -8.39 -28.66 -4.18
C ARG A 406 -8.80 -27.21 -3.94
N CYS A 407 -7.88 -26.42 -3.38
CA CYS A 407 -8.04 -24.97 -3.33
C CYS A 407 -8.23 -24.40 -4.74
N MET A 408 -9.24 -23.55 -4.93
CA MET A 408 -9.37 -22.72 -6.12
C MET A 408 -8.20 -21.72 -6.23
N LEU A 409 -7.74 -21.21 -5.10
CA LEU A 409 -6.56 -20.37 -4.95
C LEU A 409 -5.57 -21.07 -4.00
N PRO A 410 -4.64 -21.89 -4.53
CA PRO A 410 -3.70 -22.65 -3.72
C PRO A 410 -2.64 -21.74 -3.10
N ILE A 411 -2.26 -22.05 -1.86
CA ILE A 411 -1.10 -21.44 -1.22
C ILE A 411 0.15 -22.18 -1.72
N GLU A 412 0.97 -21.48 -2.51
CA GLU A 412 2.16 -22.05 -3.18
C GLU A 412 3.48 -21.74 -2.45
N SER A 413 3.43 -21.00 -1.34
CA SER A 413 4.61 -20.65 -0.54
C SER A 413 4.49 -21.17 0.88
N SER A 414 5.59 -21.74 1.40
CA SER A 414 5.66 -22.17 2.80
C SER A 414 5.55 -21.02 3.79
N THR A 415 6.11 -19.86 3.45
CA THR A 415 6.02 -18.64 4.27
C THR A 415 4.57 -18.19 4.39
N GLU A 416 3.81 -18.31 3.30
CA GLU A 416 2.40 -17.96 3.33
C GLU A 416 1.55 -19.01 4.04
N CYS A 417 1.90 -20.29 3.93
CA CYS A 417 1.22 -21.35 4.66
C CYS A 417 1.38 -21.19 6.18
N GLU A 418 2.55 -20.73 6.63
CA GLU A 418 2.79 -20.34 8.01
C GLU A 418 1.93 -19.13 8.42
N ALA A 419 1.86 -18.09 7.57
CA ALA A 419 1.01 -16.94 7.81
C ALA A 419 -0.49 -17.32 7.87
N ALA A 420 -0.94 -18.24 7.01
CA ALA A 420 -2.30 -18.75 7.01
C ALA A 420 -2.62 -19.54 8.29
N ALA A 421 -1.67 -20.36 8.78
CA ALA A 421 -1.82 -21.06 10.04
C ALA A 421 -1.99 -20.08 11.21
N GLN A 422 -1.15 -19.04 11.27
CA GLN A 422 -1.27 -17.99 12.29
C GLN A 422 -2.61 -17.25 12.21
N ALA A 423 -3.03 -16.86 11.00
CA ALA A 423 -4.28 -16.13 10.78
C ALA A 423 -5.54 -16.95 11.15
N LEU A 424 -5.47 -18.27 10.97
CA LEU A 424 -6.55 -19.21 11.31
C LEU A 424 -6.45 -19.76 12.74
N SER A 425 -5.50 -19.28 13.55
CA SER A 425 -5.22 -19.81 14.89
C SER A 425 -4.94 -21.32 14.90
N LEU A 426 -4.17 -21.79 13.92
CA LEU A 426 -3.74 -23.18 13.73
C LEU A 426 -2.24 -23.34 14.02
N ASP A 427 -1.81 -24.58 14.28
CA ASP A 427 -0.45 -24.89 14.70
C ASP A 427 0.48 -25.13 13.49
N TRP A 428 1.34 -24.17 13.20
CA TRP A 428 2.37 -24.35 12.17
C TRP A 428 3.36 -25.46 12.56
N SER A 429 3.45 -26.49 11.71
CA SER A 429 4.24 -27.71 11.95
C SER A 429 5.36 -27.92 10.91
N GLY A 430 5.58 -26.93 10.05
CA GLY A 430 6.73 -26.83 9.15
C GLY A 430 6.57 -27.51 7.79
N LEU A 431 7.71 -27.66 7.10
CA LEU A 431 7.79 -28.29 5.77
C LEU A 431 7.65 -29.82 5.83
N ARG A 432 7.04 -30.41 4.80
CA ARG A 432 6.96 -31.86 4.58
C ARG A 432 7.21 -32.18 3.10
N ALA A 433 7.59 -33.42 2.79
CA ALA A 433 7.92 -33.85 1.42
C ALA A 433 7.29 -35.21 1.10
N TRP A 434 5.96 -35.27 1.18
CA TRP A 434 5.19 -36.48 0.96
C TRP A 434 4.85 -36.67 -0.51
N GLY A 435 5.60 -37.52 -1.23
CA GLY A 435 5.36 -37.78 -2.66
C GLY A 435 4.07 -38.53 -3.02
N ASN A 436 3.16 -38.71 -2.06
CA ASN A 436 1.85 -39.34 -2.21
C ASN A 436 0.71 -38.45 -1.69
N ARG A 437 0.95 -37.14 -1.60
CA ARG A 437 0.02 -36.10 -1.16
C ARG A 437 0.23 -34.86 -2.02
N TYR A 438 -0.79 -34.02 -2.14
CA TYR A 438 -0.71 -32.77 -2.90
C TYR A 438 0.36 -31.82 -2.39
N THR A 439 1.00 -31.11 -3.32
CA THR A 439 1.80 -29.93 -2.99
C THR A 439 0.93 -28.80 -2.44
N GLY A 440 1.46 -28.01 -1.52
CA GLY A 440 0.79 -26.83 -0.98
C GLY A 440 0.50 -26.93 0.52
N CYS A 441 -0.35 -26.03 1.00
CA CYS A 441 -0.67 -25.89 2.42
C CYS A 441 -1.78 -26.87 2.85
N LEU A 442 -1.48 -27.73 3.83
CA LEU A 442 -2.36 -28.81 4.28
C LEU A 442 -2.47 -28.82 5.80
N LYS A 443 -3.68 -29.00 6.33
CA LYS A 443 -3.99 -29.19 7.75
C LYS A 443 -4.36 -30.64 8.03
N ASP A 444 -3.97 -31.19 9.17
CA ASP A 444 -4.46 -32.49 9.63
C ASP A 444 -5.98 -32.46 9.86
N ALA A 445 -6.70 -33.42 9.29
CA ALA A 445 -8.17 -33.44 9.30
C ALA A 445 -8.73 -33.53 10.74
N ASN A 446 -7.99 -34.18 11.63
CA ASN A 446 -8.38 -34.39 13.03
C ASN A 446 -7.55 -33.55 14.02
N GLY A 447 -6.73 -32.61 13.54
CA GLY A 447 -5.81 -31.82 14.38
C GLY A 447 -5.69 -30.37 13.93
N SER A 448 -4.98 -29.56 14.70
CA SER A 448 -4.67 -28.15 14.39
C SER A 448 -3.40 -27.98 13.55
N ALA A 449 -2.63 -29.06 13.35
CA ALA A 449 -1.34 -29.01 12.71
C ALA A 449 -1.43 -28.70 11.20
N VAL A 450 -0.71 -27.67 10.75
CA VAL A 450 -0.59 -27.22 9.37
C VAL A 450 0.83 -27.42 8.85
N TYR A 451 0.97 -27.93 7.64
CA TYR A 451 2.23 -28.20 6.98
C TYR A 451 2.22 -27.67 5.54
N PHE A 452 3.39 -27.27 5.05
CA PHE A 452 3.56 -27.04 3.63
C PHE A 452 4.25 -28.23 2.98
N ASN A 453 3.55 -28.92 2.09
CA ASN A 453 4.09 -30.07 1.37
C ASN A 453 4.81 -29.62 0.09
N THR A 454 6.11 -29.88 0.01
CA THR A 454 6.99 -29.47 -1.10
C THR A 454 7.06 -30.50 -2.22
N LYS A 455 6.50 -31.70 -2.03
CA LYS A 455 6.56 -32.79 -3.01
C LYS A 455 5.16 -33.33 -3.25
N GLY A 456 4.69 -33.24 -4.49
CA GLY A 456 3.42 -33.79 -4.92
C GLY A 456 3.58 -35.11 -5.65
N ASP A 457 2.55 -35.93 -5.63
CA ASP A 457 2.25 -36.83 -6.73
C ASP A 457 2.02 -35.97 -7.99
N GLY A 458 3.07 -35.80 -8.79
CA GLY A 458 2.97 -35.20 -10.11
C GLY A 458 2.09 -36.08 -11.00
N ALA A 459 0.82 -35.71 -11.12
CA ALA A 459 -0.13 -36.26 -12.07
C ALA A 459 -1.23 -35.24 -12.37
#